data_AF-A0A8T2NBW5-F1
#
_entry.id   AF-A0A8T2NBW5-F1
#
_cell.length_a   1.000
_cell.length_b   1.000
_cell.length_c   1.000
_cell.angle_alpha   90.00
_cell.angle_beta   90.00
_cell.angle_gamma   90.00
#
_symmetry.space_group_name_H-M   'P 1'
#
loop_
_entity.id
_entity.type
_entity.pdbx_description
1 polymer ?
#
loop_
_entity_poly.entity_id
_entity_poly.type
_entity_poly.pdbx_seq_one_letter_code
_entity_poly.pdbx_strand_id
1 'polypeptide(L)'
;MREHSNETTISVGLFSAKTCFRVDPTDSNAKYTVRLTHRFDIYLFLVFLSGLLLFIYADTLSRSQVFYYSAGMSTGMIASLIILIFIMARLLPKKSPFYVLIVGGWSFSVYLIQLVFRNLQLILKEHWHLAIGYIAVVGFVSFAVCYRHGPLVEERSINILSWTLQLFGLLLMYAGIQVQQVALAIIVAAFCAKNLDRLRPNWCRKVEPRRLLTEEEYQRQGEEETQRALLELRQYCSSPEFHTWKTVSRLQSPKRFADFMEGSPHLMANEVSIHAQEYGVGGSFFEDELFETDEEEEEEEEEEERGRVLKHEEDIKELFRNHRGM
;
A
#
# COMPACT_ATOMS: atom_id res chain seq x y z
N MET A 1 -1.45 -22.11 -48.75
CA MET A 1 -2.38 -21.03 -49.15
C MET A 1 -3.14 -20.59 -47.91
N ARG A 2 -2.80 -19.42 -47.34
CA ARG A 2 -3.60 -18.80 -46.26
C ARG A 2 -4.73 -18.05 -46.95
N GLU A 3 -5.92 -18.63 -46.99
CA GLU A 3 -7.13 -17.90 -47.40
C GLU A 3 -7.33 -16.75 -46.42
N HIS A 4 -7.10 -15.52 -46.88
CA HIS A 4 -7.52 -14.30 -46.19
C HIS A 4 -9.04 -14.19 -46.31
N SER A 5 -9.77 -14.87 -45.42
CA SER A 5 -11.19 -14.59 -45.23
C SER A 5 -11.34 -13.22 -44.54
N ASN A 6 -12.02 -12.29 -45.19
CA ASN A 6 -12.39 -11.01 -44.58
C ASN A 6 -13.46 -11.26 -43.51
N GLU A 7 -13.02 -11.55 -42.28
CA GLU A 7 -13.90 -11.74 -41.12
C GLU A 7 -14.32 -10.36 -40.58
N THR A 8 -15.62 -10.07 -40.59
CA THR A 8 -16.19 -8.87 -39.98
C THR A 8 -16.90 -9.24 -38.68
N THR A 9 -16.45 -8.67 -37.56
CA THR A 9 -17.03 -8.92 -36.25
C THR A 9 -17.91 -7.75 -35.81
N ILE A 10 -19.14 -8.04 -35.40
CA ILE A 10 -20.08 -7.03 -34.88
C ILE A 10 -20.38 -7.38 -33.43
N SER A 11 -20.15 -6.43 -32.52
CA SER A 11 -20.48 -6.60 -31.10
C SER A 11 -22.00 -6.50 -30.92
N VAL A 12 -22.62 -7.60 -30.50
CA VAL A 12 -24.04 -7.65 -30.18
C VAL A 12 -24.20 -7.44 -28.68
N GLY A 13 -25.07 -6.52 -28.27
CA GLY A 13 -25.34 -6.30 -26.85
C GLY A 13 -26.05 -7.51 -26.22
N LEU A 14 -25.48 -8.07 -25.15
CA LEU A 14 -25.99 -9.28 -24.46
C LEU A 14 -27.44 -9.17 -23.96
N PHE A 15 -27.97 -7.95 -23.82
CA PHE A 15 -29.30 -7.69 -23.25
C PHE A 15 -30.35 -7.23 -24.26
N SER A 16 -29.99 -7.07 -25.53
CA SER A 16 -30.99 -6.77 -26.54
C SER A 16 -31.73 -8.06 -26.88
N ALA A 17 -33.00 -8.16 -26.48
CA ALA A 17 -33.83 -9.34 -26.69
C ALA A 17 -33.94 -9.73 -28.18
N LYS A 18 -33.77 -8.78 -29.09
CA LYS A 18 -33.72 -9.00 -30.54
C LYS A 18 -32.70 -8.07 -31.17
N THR A 19 -31.72 -8.64 -31.88
CA THR A 19 -30.84 -7.88 -32.76
C THR A 19 -31.01 -8.38 -34.19
N CYS A 20 -31.39 -7.47 -35.08
CA CYS A 20 -31.54 -7.76 -36.50
C CYS A 20 -30.33 -7.20 -37.23
N PHE A 21 -29.64 -8.04 -38.00
CA PHE A 21 -28.59 -7.61 -38.91
C PHE A 21 -28.99 -7.97 -40.33
N ARG A 22 -28.70 -7.08 -41.28
CA ARG A 22 -28.89 -7.29 -42.71
C ARG A 22 -27.50 -7.38 -43.34
N VAL A 23 -27.29 -8.41 -44.15
CA VAL A 23 -26.05 -8.58 -44.91
C VAL A 23 -26.40 -8.33 -46.37
N ASP A 24 -25.84 -7.28 -46.95
CA ASP A 24 -25.97 -6.98 -48.38
C ASP A 24 -24.63 -7.30 -49.07
N PRO A 25 -24.46 -8.49 -49.66
CA PRO A 25 -23.22 -8.86 -50.33
C PRO A 25 -23.09 -8.14 -51.68
N THR A 26 -21.86 -7.74 -52.04
CA THR A 26 -21.55 -7.13 -53.35
C THR A 26 -21.70 -8.14 -54.50
N ASP A 27 -21.44 -9.43 -54.24
CA ASP A 27 -21.64 -10.54 -55.17
C ASP A 27 -22.80 -11.44 -54.72
N SER A 28 -23.79 -11.65 -55.59
CA SER A 28 -24.99 -12.44 -55.32
C SER A 28 -24.74 -13.95 -55.11
N ASN A 29 -23.58 -14.47 -55.53
CA ASN A 29 -23.19 -15.87 -55.41
C ASN A 29 -22.25 -16.18 -54.23
N ALA A 30 -21.89 -15.16 -53.42
CA ALA A 30 -20.99 -15.35 -52.28
C ALA A 30 -21.69 -16.13 -51.15
N LYS A 31 -21.19 -17.32 -50.81
CA LYS A 31 -21.65 -18.09 -49.64
C LYS A 31 -21.08 -17.47 -48.37
N TYR A 32 -21.95 -17.01 -47.48
CA TYR A 32 -21.56 -16.53 -46.16
C TYR A 32 -22.14 -17.43 -45.06
N THR A 33 -21.38 -17.60 -43.99
CA THR A 33 -21.83 -18.32 -42.79
C THR A 33 -21.79 -17.38 -41.60
N VAL A 34 -22.92 -17.17 -40.95
CA VAL A 34 -22.99 -16.40 -39.71
C VAL A 34 -22.80 -17.36 -38.55
N ARG A 35 -21.81 -17.10 -37.70
CA ARG A 35 -21.58 -17.85 -36.47
C ARG A 35 -21.56 -16.90 -35.29
N LEU A 36 -22.35 -17.22 -34.26
CA LEU A 36 -22.26 -16.53 -32.98
C LEU A 36 -21.03 -17.08 -32.24
N THR A 37 -20.05 -16.22 -31.98
CA THR A 37 -18.86 -16.58 -31.20
C THR A 37 -18.80 -15.72 -29.95
N HIS A 38 -18.63 -16.36 -28.79
CA HIS A 38 -18.43 -15.66 -27.53
C HIS A 38 -16.95 -15.29 -27.41
N ARG A 39 -16.62 -14.02 -27.64
CA ARG A 39 -15.26 -13.49 -27.47
C ARG A 39 -15.16 -12.90 -26.07
N PHE A 40 -14.22 -13.40 -25.28
CA PHE A 40 -13.85 -12.74 -24.02
C PHE A 40 -12.95 -11.55 -24.33
N ASP A 41 -13.41 -10.34 -23.99
CA ASP A 41 -12.58 -9.16 -24.06
C ASP A 41 -11.66 -9.11 -22.83
N ILE A 42 -10.41 -9.50 -23.04
CA ILE A 42 -9.37 -9.53 -22.01
C ILE A 42 -9.17 -8.14 -21.41
N TYR A 43 -9.32 -7.07 -22.19
CA TYR A 43 -9.12 -5.70 -21.70
C TYR A 43 -10.21 -5.29 -20.72
N LEU A 44 -11.49 -5.62 -20.99
CA LEU A 44 -12.57 -5.37 -20.04
C LEU A 44 -12.36 -6.13 -18.73
N PHE A 45 -11.89 -7.39 -18.81
CA PHE A 45 -11.55 -8.17 -17.63
C PHE A 45 -10.41 -7.55 -16.81
N LEU A 46 -9.35 -7.09 -17.48
CA LEU A 46 -8.23 -6.41 -16.80
C LEU A 46 -8.67 -5.09 -16.14
N VAL A 47 -9.53 -4.31 -16.81
CA VAL A 47 -10.11 -3.09 -16.25
C VAL A 47 -10.95 -3.41 -15.01
N PHE A 48 -11.80 -4.43 -15.07
CA PHE A 48 -12.57 -4.88 -13.90
C PHE A 48 -11.66 -5.31 -12.74
N LEU A 49 -10.64 -6.13 -13.02
CA LEU A 49 -9.69 -6.60 -12.01
C LEU A 49 -8.94 -5.44 -11.36
N SER A 50 -8.49 -4.46 -12.15
CA SER A 50 -7.85 -3.25 -11.64
C SER A 50 -8.78 -2.44 -10.74
N GLY A 51 -10.07 -2.31 -11.11
CA GLY A 51 -11.08 -1.62 -10.30
C GLY A 51 -11.35 -2.32 -8.97
N LEU A 52 -11.41 -3.65 -8.98
CA LEU A 52 -11.59 -4.47 -7.79
C LEU A 52 -10.40 -4.34 -6.83
N LEU A 53 -9.18 -4.48 -7.34
CA LEU A 53 -7.96 -4.33 -6.56
C LEU A 53 -7.87 -2.91 -5.96
N LEU A 54 -8.18 -1.88 -6.74
CA LEU A 54 -8.16 -0.50 -6.28
C LEU A 54 -9.20 -0.26 -5.18
N PHE A 55 -10.40 -0.83 -5.30
CA PHE A 55 -11.44 -0.73 -4.27
C PHE A 55 -11.04 -1.40 -2.94
N ILE A 56 -10.44 -2.60 -3.00
CA ILE A 56 -9.98 -3.34 -1.81
C ILE A 56 -8.81 -2.62 -1.14
N TYR A 57 -7.80 -2.23 -1.92
CA TYR A 57 -6.59 -1.61 -1.39
C TYR A 57 -6.70 -0.10 -1.17
N ALA A 58 -7.84 0.53 -1.43
CA ALA A 58 -7.99 1.99 -1.36
C ALA A 58 -7.53 2.60 -0.03
N ASP A 59 -7.82 1.94 1.10
CA ASP A 59 -7.49 2.45 2.43
C ASP A 59 -6.01 2.24 2.79
N THR A 60 -5.42 1.14 2.32
CA THR A 60 -3.98 0.87 2.47
C THR A 60 -3.17 1.80 1.57
N LEU A 61 -3.66 2.05 0.36
CA LEU A 61 -2.99 2.83 -0.66
C LEU A 61 -3.05 4.33 -0.34
N SER A 62 -4.15 4.82 0.23
CA SER A 62 -4.27 6.22 0.68
C SER A 62 -3.33 6.58 1.83
N ARG A 63 -2.93 5.59 2.66
CA ARG A 63 -1.98 5.76 3.77
C ARG A 63 -0.52 5.58 3.34
N SER A 64 -0.28 5.00 2.17
CA SER A 64 1.06 4.79 1.66
C SER A 64 1.68 6.11 1.19
N GLN A 65 2.84 6.45 1.74
CA GLN A 65 3.62 7.62 1.34
C GLN A 65 4.05 7.54 -0.12
N VAL A 66 4.41 6.33 -0.59
CA VAL A 66 4.82 6.09 -1.99
C VAL A 66 3.68 6.42 -2.96
N PHE A 67 2.46 6.03 -2.60
CA PHE A 67 1.30 6.33 -3.43
C PHE A 67 1.08 7.83 -3.56
N TYR A 68 1.15 8.58 -2.46
CA TYR A 68 0.99 10.03 -2.48
C TYR A 68 2.00 10.73 -3.41
N TYR A 69 3.30 10.40 -3.28
CA TYR A 69 4.32 11.00 -4.14
C TYR A 69 4.14 10.59 -5.60
N SER A 70 3.77 9.33 -5.87
CA SER A 70 3.53 8.85 -7.24
C SER A 70 2.32 9.53 -7.90
N ALA A 71 1.22 9.68 -7.18
CA ALA A 71 0.01 10.35 -7.64
C ALA A 71 0.25 11.85 -7.83
N GLY A 72 1.04 12.47 -6.95
CA GLY A 72 1.48 13.86 -7.08
C GLY A 72 2.34 14.07 -8.33
N MET A 73 3.33 13.21 -8.56
CA MET A 73 4.16 13.22 -9.77
C MET A 73 3.34 13.00 -11.03
N SER A 74 2.41 12.04 -11.05
CA SER A 74 1.56 11.78 -12.22
C SER A 74 0.63 12.95 -12.51
N THR A 75 0.07 13.57 -11.47
CA THR A 75 -0.77 14.77 -11.62
C THR A 75 0.05 15.95 -12.13
N GLY A 76 1.27 16.15 -11.63
CA GLY A 76 2.20 17.18 -12.10
C GLY A 76 2.59 17.00 -13.57
N MET A 77 2.87 15.76 -13.98
CA MET A 77 3.13 15.39 -15.38
C MET A 77 1.92 15.66 -16.29
N ILE A 78 0.72 15.30 -15.87
CA ILE A 78 -0.50 15.58 -16.65
C ILE A 78 -0.72 17.10 -16.75
N ALA A 79 -0.54 17.83 -15.66
CA ALA A 79 -0.68 19.29 -15.63
C ALA A 79 0.33 19.99 -16.56
N SER A 80 1.60 19.55 -16.56
CA SER A 80 2.62 20.13 -17.44
C SER A 80 2.31 19.86 -18.92
N LEU A 81 1.80 18.67 -19.25
CA LEU A 81 1.36 18.32 -20.60
C LEU A 81 0.19 19.22 -21.03
N ILE A 82 -0.79 19.47 -20.15
CA ILE A 82 -1.90 20.40 -20.43
C ILE A 82 -1.37 21.82 -20.71
N ILE A 83 -0.39 22.29 -19.94
CA ILE A 83 0.24 23.61 -20.18
C ILE A 83 0.96 23.62 -21.54
N LEU A 84 1.70 22.57 -21.89
CA LEU A 84 2.37 22.45 -23.18
C LEU A 84 1.35 22.48 -24.34
N ILE A 85 0.25 21.74 -24.19
CA ILE A 85 -0.88 21.74 -25.14
C ILE A 85 -1.43 23.16 -25.31
N PHE A 86 -1.63 23.87 -24.20
CA PHE A 86 -2.13 25.23 -24.22
C PHE A 86 -1.16 26.20 -24.94
N ILE A 87 0.14 26.06 -24.72
CA ILE A 87 1.18 26.85 -25.41
C ILE A 87 1.17 26.55 -26.91
N MET A 88 1.14 25.28 -27.32
CA MET A 88 1.08 24.88 -28.73
C MET A 88 -0.20 25.38 -29.41
N ALA A 89 -1.34 25.35 -28.72
CA ALA A 89 -2.59 25.92 -29.21
C ALA A 89 -2.51 27.44 -29.37
N ARG A 90 -1.77 28.14 -28.50
CA ARG A 90 -1.54 29.59 -28.61
C ARG A 90 -0.62 29.97 -29.78
N LEU A 91 0.27 29.07 -30.18
CA LEU A 91 1.19 29.27 -31.31
C LEU A 91 0.51 29.09 -32.68
N LEU A 92 -0.69 28.49 -32.74
CA LEU A 92 -1.54 28.43 -33.93
C LEU A 92 -2.37 29.73 -34.01
N PRO A 93 -1.96 30.72 -34.82
CA PRO A 93 -2.50 32.06 -34.75
C PRO A 93 -3.75 32.14 -35.62
N LYS A 94 -4.90 32.42 -35.01
CA LYS A 94 -5.93 33.37 -35.48
C LYS A 94 -7.12 33.36 -34.50
N LYS A 95 -7.06 34.27 -33.52
CA LYS A 95 -8.04 34.60 -32.45
C LYS A 95 -7.92 33.78 -31.15
N SER A 96 -8.26 34.45 -30.04
CA SER A 96 -8.00 34.01 -28.66
C SER A 96 -8.54 32.60 -28.38
N PRO A 97 -7.67 31.62 -28.04
CA PRO A 97 -8.07 30.22 -27.88
C PRO A 97 -9.03 29.99 -26.71
N PHE A 98 -9.06 30.89 -25.72
CA PHE A 98 -9.93 30.78 -24.54
C PHE A 98 -11.42 30.93 -24.89
N TYR A 99 -11.77 31.87 -25.78
CA TYR A 99 -13.16 32.05 -26.23
C TYR A 99 -13.61 30.91 -27.14
N VAL A 100 -12.72 30.37 -27.96
CA VAL A 100 -13.01 29.22 -28.83
C VAL A 100 -13.16 27.93 -28.02
N LEU A 101 -12.42 27.78 -26.91
CA LEU A 101 -12.55 26.64 -25.99
C LEU A 101 -13.90 26.65 -25.25
N ILE A 102 -14.32 27.81 -24.75
CA ILE A 102 -15.61 27.97 -24.05
C ILE A 102 -16.80 27.78 -25.02
N VAL A 103 -16.70 28.33 -26.23
CA VAL A 103 -17.77 28.23 -27.25
C VAL A 103 -17.78 26.86 -27.95
N GLY A 104 -16.61 26.22 -28.13
CA GLY A 104 -16.44 24.96 -28.86
C GLY A 104 -16.78 23.69 -28.07
N GLY A 105 -17.00 23.80 -26.76
CA GLY A 105 -17.45 22.70 -25.90
C GLY A 105 -16.52 21.47 -25.90
N TRP A 106 -17.10 20.31 -25.58
CA TRP A 106 -16.38 19.03 -25.49
C TRP A 106 -15.75 18.61 -26.83
N SER A 107 -16.40 18.90 -27.96
CA SER A 107 -15.93 18.50 -29.30
C SER A 107 -14.62 19.19 -29.69
N PHE A 108 -14.47 20.49 -29.35
CA PHE A 108 -13.21 21.20 -29.61
C PHE A 108 -12.09 20.71 -28.69
N SER A 109 -12.40 20.40 -27.44
CA SER A 109 -11.43 19.81 -26.50
C SER A 109 -10.93 18.45 -26.99
N VAL A 110 -11.81 17.58 -27.46
CA VAL A 110 -11.44 16.28 -28.06
C VAL A 110 -10.60 16.47 -29.33
N TYR A 111 -10.96 17.43 -30.19
CA TYR A 111 -10.17 17.73 -31.39
C TYR A 111 -8.75 18.22 -31.05
N LEU A 112 -8.61 19.08 -30.04
CA LEU A 112 -7.30 19.54 -29.56
C LEU A 112 -6.48 18.38 -28.99
N ILE A 113 -7.09 17.52 -28.18
CA ILE A 113 -6.43 16.33 -27.63
C ILE A 113 -5.96 15.42 -28.76
N GLN A 114 -6.83 15.15 -29.75
CA GLN A 114 -6.49 14.30 -30.89
C GLN A 114 -5.38 14.90 -31.78
N LEU A 115 -5.42 16.23 -32.00
CA LEU A 115 -4.39 16.97 -32.72
C LEU A 115 -3.03 16.87 -32.00
N VAL A 116 -3.03 17.01 -30.68
CA VAL A 116 -1.84 16.86 -29.85
C VAL A 116 -1.32 15.45 -29.90
N PHE A 117 -2.16 14.42 -29.71
CA PHE A 117 -1.70 13.03 -29.76
C PHE A 117 -1.05 12.72 -31.10
N ARG A 118 -1.62 13.16 -32.22
CA ARG A 118 -1.02 12.97 -33.55
C ARG A 118 0.33 13.67 -33.69
N ASN A 119 0.42 14.93 -33.27
CA ASN A 119 1.66 15.71 -33.38
C ASN A 119 2.73 15.27 -32.38
N LEU A 120 2.32 14.88 -31.17
CA LEU A 120 3.20 14.35 -30.13
C LEU A 120 3.76 13.01 -30.56
N GLN A 121 2.97 12.11 -31.15
CA GLN A 121 3.46 10.84 -31.68
C GLN A 121 4.55 11.05 -32.75
N LEU A 122 4.40 12.08 -33.58
CA LEU A 122 5.39 12.45 -34.60
C LEU A 122 6.68 12.97 -33.94
N ILE A 123 6.56 13.88 -32.96
CA ILE A 123 7.70 14.42 -32.20
C ILE A 123 8.38 13.35 -31.34
N LEU A 124 7.63 12.44 -30.72
CA LEU A 124 8.13 11.38 -29.86
C LEU A 124 8.93 10.34 -30.64
N LYS A 125 8.55 10.09 -31.90
CA LYS A 125 9.23 9.15 -32.78
C LYS A 125 10.49 9.76 -33.40
N GLU A 126 10.44 11.03 -33.78
CA GLU A 126 11.58 11.73 -34.40
C GLU A 126 12.64 12.16 -33.36
N HIS A 127 12.21 12.57 -32.15
CA HIS A 127 13.07 13.13 -31.11
C HIS A 127 12.78 12.55 -29.72
N TRP A 128 12.84 11.22 -29.60
CA TRP A 128 12.60 10.52 -28.33
C TRP A 128 13.49 11.00 -27.17
N HIS A 129 14.73 11.40 -27.45
CA HIS A 129 15.67 11.93 -26.44
C HIS A 129 15.16 13.20 -25.74
N LEU A 130 14.57 14.13 -26.50
CA LEU A 130 14.01 15.38 -25.96
C LEU A 130 12.77 15.10 -25.11
N ALA A 131 11.97 14.11 -25.49
CA ALA A 131 10.81 13.70 -24.73
C ALA A 131 11.18 13.08 -23.38
N ILE A 132 12.21 12.22 -23.35
CA ILE A 132 12.72 11.67 -22.09
C ILE A 132 13.31 12.79 -21.21
N GLY A 133 14.08 13.72 -21.79
CA GLY A 133 14.61 14.87 -21.05
C GLY A 133 13.50 15.73 -20.43
N TYR A 134 12.42 15.99 -21.17
CA TYR A 134 11.25 16.71 -20.66
C TYR A 134 10.57 15.97 -19.50
N ILE A 135 10.30 14.67 -19.68
CA ILE A 135 9.69 13.83 -18.64
C ILE A 135 10.57 13.80 -17.39
N ALA A 136 11.89 13.69 -17.54
CA ALA A 136 12.83 13.67 -16.42
C ALA A 136 12.84 15.01 -15.66
N VAL A 137 12.94 16.14 -16.36
CA VAL A 137 12.97 17.47 -15.74
C VAL A 137 11.64 17.80 -15.06
N VAL A 138 10.52 17.58 -15.75
CA VAL A 138 9.18 17.83 -15.19
C VAL A 138 8.89 16.86 -14.04
N GLY A 139 9.25 15.60 -14.18
CA GLY A 139 9.12 14.60 -13.13
C GLY A 139 9.90 15.01 -11.89
N PHE A 140 11.15 15.45 -12.04
CA PHE A 140 11.99 15.94 -10.95
C PHE A 140 11.43 17.19 -10.29
N VAL A 141 10.97 18.18 -11.07
CA VAL A 141 10.32 19.39 -10.52
C VAL A 141 9.04 19.03 -9.77
N SER A 142 8.21 18.14 -10.33
CA SER A 142 6.97 17.69 -9.67
C SER A 142 7.28 16.95 -8.37
N PHE A 143 8.30 16.09 -8.37
CA PHE A 143 8.79 15.41 -7.17
C PHE A 143 9.28 16.40 -6.11
N ALA A 144 10.10 17.39 -6.48
CA ALA A 144 10.60 18.41 -5.56
C ALA A 144 9.46 19.26 -4.96
N VAL A 145 8.46 19.62 -5.76
CA VAL A 145 7.28 20.35 -5.30
C VAL A 145 6.44 19.49 -4.34
N CYS A 146 6.17 18.22 -4.68
CA CYS A 146 5.44 17.30 -3.81
C CYS A 146 6.20 17.00 -2.50
N TYR A 147 7.53 16.88 -2.55
CA TYR A 147 8.38 16.69 -1.37
C TYR A 147 8.33 17.92 -0.46
N ARG A 148 8.34 19.12 -1.03
CA ARG A 148 8.26 20.38 -0.27
C ARG A 148 6.91 20.62 0.40
N HIS A 149 5.81 20.20 -0.21
CA HIS A 149 4.47 20.36 0.37
C HIS A 149 4.21 19.39 1.54
N GLY A 150 5.07 18.37 1.70
CA GLY A 150 4.99 17.39 2.77
C GLY A 150 3.91 16.33 2.53
N PRO A 151 4.04 15.14 3.15
CA PRO A 151 3.02 14.10 3.07
C PRO A 151 1.73 14.54 3.78
N LEU A 152 0.59 14.00 3.35
CA LEU A 152 -0.72 14.23 3.95
C LEU A 152 -0.75 13.70 5.39
N VAL A 153 -0.54 14.57 6.38
CA VAL A 153 -0.61 14.21 7.81
C VAL A 153 -2.05 14.25 8.33
N GLU A 154 -2.93 15.02 7.70
CA GLU A 154 -4.31 15.24 8.18
C GLU A 154 -5.22 14.03 7.86
N GLU A 155 -5.81 13.41 8.89
CA GLU A 155 -6.70 12.25 8.76
C GLU A 155 -7.88 12.50 7.80
N ARG A 156 -8.40 13.73 7.80
CA ARG A 156 -9.48 14.16 6.90
C ARG A 156 -9.10 14.02 5.43
N SER A 157 -7.86 14.35 5.09
CA SER A 157 -7.36 14.32 3.71
C SER A 157 -7.11 12.89 3.22
N ILE A 158 -6.62 12.02 4.11
CA ILE A 158 -6.48 10.57 3.87
C ILE A 158 -7.86 9.94 3.64
N ASN A 159 -8.85 10.32 4.45
CA ASN A 159 -10.22 9.86 4.26
C ASN A 159 -10.76 10.30 2.90
N ILE A 160 -10.66 11.59 2.54
CA ILE A 160 -11.11 12.07 1.21
C ILE A 160 -10.43 11.29 0.08
N LEU A 161 -9.11 11.06 0.17
CA LEU A 161 -8.35 10.29 -0.81
C LEU A 161 -8.82 8.84 -0.91
N SER A 162 -9.15 8.21 0.23
CA SER A 162 -9.71 6.85 0.24
C SER A 162 -11.09 6.80 -0.44
N TRP A 163 -11.96 7.77 -0.18
CA TRP A 163 -13.29 7.85 -0.82
C TRP A 163 -13.18 8.08 -2.33
N THR A 164 -12.24 8.91 -2.78
CA THR A 164 -12.03 9.15 -4.22
C THR A 164 -11.45 7.92 -4.92
N LEU A 165 -10.51 7.23 -4.28
CA LEU A 165 -9.98 5.94 -4.78
C LEU A 165 -11.10 4.89 -4.86
N GLN A 166 -11.89 4.74 -3.81
CA GLN A 166 -13.01 3.80 -3.80
C GLN A 166 -14.02 4.12 -4.90
N LEU A 167 -14.39 5.40 -5.06
CA LEU A 167 -15.30 5.85 -6.13
C LEU A 167 -14.71 5.54 -7.52
N PHE A 168 -13.42 5.77 -7.70
CA PHE A 168 -12.73 5.49 -8.95
C PHE A 168 -12.66 3.98 -9.24
N GLY A 169 -12.40 3.16 -8.22
CA GLY A 169 -12.45 1.70 -8.33
C GLY A 169 -13.85 1.19 -8.72
N LEU A 170 -14.90 1.77 -8.13
CA LEU A 170 -16.30 1.47 -8.49
C LEU A 170 -16.61 1.86 -9.95
N LEU A 171 -16.12 3.01 -10.40
CA LEU A 171 -16.27 3.45 -11.78
C LEU A 171 -15.57 2.50 -12.76
N LEU A 172 -14.34 2.07 -12.44
CA LEU A 172 -13.60 1.08 -13.25
C LEU A 172 -14.30 -0.28 -13.26
N MET A 173 -14.82 -0.74 -12.13
CA MET A 173 -15.61 -1.98 -12.08
C MET A 173 -16.88 -1.89 -12.95
N TYR A 174 -17.57 -0.75 -12.92
CA TYR A 174 -18.73 -0.50 -13.78
C TYR A 174 -18.35 -0.49 -15.27
N ALA A 175 -17.24 0.15 -15.63
CA ALA A 175 -16.76 0.22 -17.00
C ALA A 175 -16.21 -1.12 -17.52
N GLY A 176 -15.66 -1.96 -16.64
CA GLY A 176 -15.11 -3.28 -16.98
C GLY A 176 -16.17 -4.36 -17.22
N ILE A 177 -17.41 -4.17 -16.74
CA ILE A 177 -18.48 -5.15 -16.90
C ILE A 177 -19.45 -4.71 -17.99
N GLN A 178 -19.56 -5.50 -19.05
CA GLN A 178 -20.48 -5.26 -20.16
C GLN A 178 -21.97 -5.40 -19.75
N VAL A 179 -22.25 -6.15 -18.68
CA VAL A 179 -23.59 -6.41 -18.15
C VAL A 179 -23.92 -5.48 -16.98
N GLN A 180 -24.75 -4.46 -17.23
CA GLN A 180 -25.10 -3.44 -16.22
C GLN A 180 -25.72 -4.02 -14.94
N GLN A 181 -26.59 -5.03 -15.04
CA GLN A 181 -27.25 -5.65 -13.88
C GLN A 181 -26.25 -6.38 -12.95
N VAL A 182 -25.30 -7.10 -13.55
CA VAL A 182 -24.24 -7.82 -12.83
C VAL A 182 -23.26 -6.82 -12.22
N ALA A 183 -22.93 -5.74 -12.95
CA ALA A 183 -22.09 -4.67 -12.43
C ALA A 183 -22.68 -4.03 -11.17
N LEU A 184 -23.98 -3.70 -11.19
CA LEU A 184 -24.68 -3.13 -10.04
C LEU A 184 -24.76 -4.13 -8.88
N ALA A 185 -25.05 -5.40 -9.14
CA ALA A 185 -25.07 -6.42 -8.10
C ALA A 185 -23.70 -6.59 -7.40
N ILE A 186 -22.61 -6.59 -8.17
CA ILE A 186 -21.24 -6.67 -7.64
C ILE A 186 -20.87 -5.41 -6.84
N ILE A 187 -21.25 -4.23 -7.33
CA ILE A 187 -21.04 -2.97 -6.61
C ILE A 187 -21.78 -2.97 -5.26
N VAL A 188 -23.04 -3.39 -5.25
CA VAL A 188 -23.84 -3.51 -4.02
C VAL A 188 -23.24 -4.54 -3.09
N ALA A 189 -22.83 -5.71 -3.60
CA ALA A 189 -22.18 -6.74 -2.80
C ALA A 189 -20.85 -6.24 -2.18
N ALA A 190 -20.03 -5.52 -2.94
CA ALA A 190 -18.78 -4.92 -2.45
C ALA A 190 -19.03 -3.85 -1.38
N PHE A 191 -20.07 -3.02 -1.56
CA PHE A 191 -20.48 -2.04 -0.56
C PHE A 191 -21.01 -2.72 0.72
N CYS A 192 -21.82 -3.76 0.57
CA CYS A 192 -22.32 -4.58 1.68
C CYS A 192 -21.16 -5.25 2.42
N ALA A 193 -20.20 -5.88 1.73
CA ALA A 193 -19.04 -6.52 2.34
C ALA A 193 -18.23 -5.54 3.20
N LYS A 194 -17.94 -4.35 2.67
CA LYS A 194 -17.19 -3.31 3.38
C LYS A 194 -17.94 -2.75 4.60
N ASN A 195 -19.27 -2.63 4.52
CA ASN A 195 -20.09 -2.19 5.65
C ASN A 195 -20.38 -3.33 6.65
N LEU A 196 -20.34 -4.59 6.22
CA LEU A 196 -20.49 -5.78 7.06
C LEU A 196 -19.29 -5.98 7.97
N ASP A 197 -18.07 -5.63 7.55
CA ASP A 197 -16.91 -5.62 8.46
C ASP A 197 -17.13 -4.69 9.66
N ARG A 198 -17.85 -3.58 9.47
CA ARG A 198 -18.26 -2.67 10.56
C ARG A 198 -19.42 -3.23 11.41
N LEU A 199 -20.24 -4.11 10.85
CA LEU A 199 -21.34 -4.79 11.53
C LEU A 199 -20.99 -6.22 12.02
N ARG A 200 -19.71 -6.61 11.95
CA ARG A 200 -19.30 -7.98 12.28
C ARG A 200 -19.58 -8.24 13.78
N PRO A 201 -20.36 -9.28 14.13
CA PRO A 201 -20.60 -9.61 15.52
C PRO A 201 -19.30 -9.97 16.22
N ASN A 202 -19.10 -9.43 17.42
CA ASN A 202 -17.88 -9.42 18.26
C ASN A 202 -17.21 -10.79 18.55
N TRP A 203 -17.70 -11.91 18.04
CA TRP A 203 -17.18 -13.25 18.32
C TRP A 203 -15.92 -13.64 17.54
N CYS A 204 -15.56 -12.89 16.50
CA CYS A 204 -14.35 -13.13 15.70
C CYS A 204 -13.35 -11.97 15.80
N ARG A 205 -13.24 -11.33 16.96
CA ARG A 205 -12.09 -10.46 17.25
C ARG A 205 -10.89 -11.35 17.55
N LYS A 206 -10.11 -11.65 16.51
CA LYS A 206 -8.71 -12.01 16.66
C LYS A 206 -8.09 -10.86 17.47
N VAL A 207 -7.61 -11.16 18.68
CA VAL A 207 -6.94 -10.17 19.54
C VAL A 207 -5.82 -9.58 18.70
N GLU A 208 -5.92 -8.30 18.35
CA GLU A 208 -4.84 -7.62 17.64
C GLU A 208 -3.57 -7.79 18.46
N PRO A 209 -2.44 -8.20 17.83
CA PRO A 209 -1.18 -8.28 18.54
C PRO A 209 -0.92 -6.90 19.13
N ARG A 210 -0.80 -6.84 20.45
CA ARG A 210 -0.55 -5.58 21.15
C ARG A 210 0.75 -5.02 20.59
N ARG A 211 0.72 -3.75 20.18
CA ARG A 211 1.92 -3.03 19.72
C ARG A 211 2.98 -3.18 20.81
N LEU A 212 4.13 -3.78 20.44
CA LEU A 212 5.28 -3.82 21.33
C LEU A 212 5.73 -2.37 21.57
N LEU A 213 6.06 -2.09 22.81
CA LEU A 213 6.55 -0.80 23.24
C LEU A 213 7.92 -0.58 22.61
N THR A 214 8.22 0.63 22.13
CA THR A 214 9.60 0.93 21.71
C THR A 214 10.51 0.95 22.93
N GLU A 215 11.81 0.70 22.77
CA GLU A 215 12.77 0.71 23.88
C GLU A 215 12.71 2.02 24.68
N GLU A 216 12.64 3.16 23.99
CA GLU A 216 12.48 4.47 24.63
C GLU A 216 11.16 4.60 25.42
N GLU A 217 10.05 4.07 24.87
CA GLU A 217 8.75 4.08 25.55
C GLU A 217 8.77 3.17 26.78
N TYR A 218 9.48 2.04 26.72
CA TYR A 218 9.69 1.09 27.82
C TYR A 218 10.51 1.70 28.94
N GLN A 219 11.67 2.28 28.61
CA GLN A 219 12.54 2.95 29.58
C GLN A 219 11.79 4.07 30.30
N ARG A 220 11.09 4.94 29.55
CA ARG A 220 10.32 6.03 30.14
C ARG A 220 9.22 5.53 31.08
N GLN A 221 8.46 4.49 30.68
CA GLN A 221 7.45 3.90 31.56
C GLN A 221 8.07 3.28 32.81
N GLY A 222 9.23 2.62 32.66
CA GLY A 222 10.00 2.10 33.78
C GLY A 222 10.41 3.20 34.75
N GLU A 223 10.93 4.32 34.27
CA GLU A 223 11.32 5.47 35.10
C GLU A 223 10.12 6.08 35.83
N GLU A 224 9.02 6.34 35.13
CA GLU A 224 7.82 6.97 35.68
C GLU A 224 7.16 6.08 36.75
N GLU A 225 6.96 4.79 36.48
CA GLU A 225 6.37 3.85 37.44
C GLU A 225 7.32 3.57 38.61
N THR A 226 8.63 3.49 38.37
CA THR A 226 9.62 3.36 39.45
C THR A 226 9.59 4.58 40.37
N GLN A 227 9.56 5.79 39.81
CA GLN A 227 9.47 7.01 40.60
C GLN A 227 8.16 7.04 41.42
N ARG A 228 7.04 6.67 40.81
CA ARG A 228 5.73 6.61 41.47
C ARG A 228 5.72 5.59 42.61
N ALA A 229 6.20 4.37 42.36
CA ALA A 229 6.27 3.30 43.35
C ALA A 229 7.19 3.66 44.53
N LEU A 230 8.32 4.34 44.27
CA LEU A 230 9.21 4.81 45.34
C LEU A 230 8.57 5.90 46.20
N LEU A 231 7.78 6.80 45.62
CA LEU A 231 7.02 7.80 46.38
C LEU A 231 5.94 7.14 47.24
N GLU A 232 5.19 6.20 46.68
CA GLU A 232 4.19 5.42 47.42
C GLU A 232 4.84 4.62 48.56
N LEU A 233 6.00 4.02 48.31
CA LEU A 233 6.77 3.31 49.32
C LEU A 233 7.20 4.24 50.47
N ARG A 234 7.70 5.44 50.17
CA ARG A 234 8.05 6.44 51.21
C ARG A 234 6.84 6.86 52.04
N GLN A 235 5.70 7.08 51.38
CA GLN A 235 4.45 7.44 52.05
C GLN A 235 3.97 6.30 52.97
N TYR A 236 4.06 5.06 52.49
CA TYR A 236 3.72 3.88 53.28
C TYR A 236 4.64 3.72 54.49
N CYS A 237 5.96 3.85 54.31
CA CYS A 237 6.92 3.78 55.41
C CYS A 237 6.75 4.90 56.46
N SER A 238 6.17 6.04 56.07
CA SER A 238 5.84 7.17 56.96
C SER A 238 4.47 7.03 57.64
N SER A 239 3.68 6.02 57.26
CA SER A 239 2.34 5.80 57.80
C SER A 239 2.38 5.14 59.19
N PRO A 240 1.38 5.40 60.05
CA PRO A 240 1.31 4.80 61.39
C PRO A 240 1.06 3.28 61.37
N GLU A 241 0.66 2.73 60.22
CA GLU A 241 0.41 1.29 60.03
C GLU A 241 1.69 0.50 59.72
N PHE A 242 2.81 1.18 59.46
CA PHE A 242 4.08 0.56 59.13
C PHE A 242 4.89 0.18 60.38
N HIS A 243 5.35 -1.07 60.44
CA HIS A 243 6.17 -1.59 61.54
C HIS A 243 7.66 -1.22 61.40
N THR A 244 8.00 0.07 61.57
CA THR A 244 9.34 0.63 61.33
C THR A 244 10.47 -0.14 62.03
N TRP A 245 10.35 -0.43 63.33
CA TRP A 245 11.41 -1.11 64.09
C TRP A 245 11.60 -2.59 63.77
N LYS A 246 10.55 -3.25 63.26
CA LYS A 246 10.66 -4.64 62.78
C LYS A 246 11.36 -4.71 61.43
N THR A 247 11.18 -3.71 60.58
CA THR A 247 11.85 -3.62 59.29
C THR A 247 13.31 -3.21 59.46
N VAL A 248 13.58 -2.18 60.28
CA VAL A 248 14.94 -1.69 60.55
C VAL A 248 15.86 -2.76 61.13
N SER A 249 15.35 -3.65 61.99
CA SER A 249 16.15 -4.75 62.56
C SER A 249 16.54 -5.84 61.57
N ARG A 250 15.87 -5.92 60.40
CA ARG A 250 16.11 -6.91 59.36
C ARG A 250 16.96 -6.38 58.20
N LEU A 251 17.17 -5.06 58.12
CA LEU A 251 17.91 -4.42 57.05
C LEU A 251 19.42 -4.45 57.34
N GLN A 252 20.23 -4.64 56.30
CA GLN A 252 21.70 -4.60 56.43
C GLN A 252 22.22 -3.19 56.77
N SER A 253 21.57 -2.15 56.24
CA SER A 253 21.98 -0.75 56.45
C SER A 253 20.79 0.14 56.87
N PRO A 254 20.48 0.21 58.18
CA PRO A 254 19.44 1.07 58.73
C PRO A 254 19.57 2.56 58.34
N LYS A 255 20.81 3.05 58.23
CA LYS A 255 21.09 4.46 57.90
C LYS A 255 20.60 4.83 56.49
N ARG A 256 20.93 4.02 55.48
CA ARG A 256 20.45 4.21 54.10
C ARG A 256 18.92 4.25 54.01
N PHE A 257 18.25 3.43 54.82
CA PHE A 257 16.79 3.41 54.87
C PHE A 257 16.21 4.70 55.47
N ALA A 258 16.81 5.24 56.52
CA ALA A 258 16.42 6.52 57.09
C ALA A 258 16.62 7.66 56.08
N ASP A 259 17.79 7.72 55.43
CA ASP A 259 18.10 8.74 54.42
C ASP A 259 17.12 8.67 53.23
N PHE A 260 16.73 7.47 52.82
CA PHE A 260 15.71 7.25 51.79
C PHE A 260 14.33 7.77 52.19
N MET A 261 13.89 7.54 53.44
CA MET A 261 12.62 8.07 53.95
C MET A 261 12.63 9.59 54.02
N GLU A 262 13.78 10.20 54.30
CA GLU A 262 13.96 11.66 54.33
C GLU A 262 13.99 12.30 52.92
N GLY A 263 14.03 11.48 51.86
CA GLY A 263 13.92 11.92 50.47
C GLY A 263 15.16 11.68 49.63
N SER A 264 16.23 11.14 50.20
CA SER A 264 17.45 10.83 49.46
C SER A 264 17.21 9.72 48.41
N PRO A 265 17.99 9.67 47.31
CA PRO A 265 17.89 8.62 46.31
C PRO A 265 18.08 7.22 46.92
N HIS A 266 17.39 6.23 46.36
CA HIS A 266 17.49 4.83 46.81
C HIS A 266 18.83 4.18 46.39
N LEU A 267 19.44 4.69 45.33
CA LEU A 267 20.75 4.26 44.82
C LEU A 267 21.84 5.22 45.28
N MET A 268 23.00 4.65 45.62
CA MET A 268 24.20 5.42 45.93
C MET A 268 24.91 5.83 44.63
N ALA A 269 25.59 6.98 44.63
CA ALA A 269 26.29 7.47 43.44
C ALA A 269 27.35 6.49 42.90
N ASN A 270 27.98 5.70 43.79
CA ASN A 270 28.93 4.66 43.39
C ASN A 270 28.24 3.46 42.73
N GLU A 271 27.06 3.05 43.20
CA GLU A 271 26.26 1.96 42.60
C GLU A 271 25.84 2.35 41.19
N VAL A 272 25.38 3.60 41.00
CA VAL A 272 25.04 4.14 39.68
C VAL A 272 26.26 4.19 38.76
N SER A 273 27.44 4.58 39.26
CA SER A 273 28.65 4.62 38.43
C SER A 273 29.15 3.24 38.03
N ILE A 274 29.01 2.23 38.90
CA ILE A 274 29.39 0.84 38.58
C ILE A 274 28.46 0.30 37.51
N HIS A 275 27.15 0.49 37.66
CA HIS A 275 26.17 0.08 36.65
C HIS A 275 26.40 0.78 35.30
N ALA A 276 26.69 2.08 35.31
CA ALA A 276 27.00 2.83 34.08
C ALA A 276 28.31 2.36 33.40
N GLN A 277 29.25 1.82 34.17
CA GLN A 277 30.48 1.24 33.63
C GLN A 277 30.24 -0.15 33.04
N GLU A 278 29.41 -0.97 33.70
CA GLU A 278 29.13 -2.35 33.30
C GLU A 278 28.15 -2.43 32.10
N TYR A 279 27.14 -1.57 32.07
CA TYR A 279 26.08 -1.53 31.05
C TYR A 279 26.13 -0.26 30.18
N GLY A 280 27.27 0.44 30.16
CA GLY A 280 27.49 1.61 29.30
C GLY A 280 27.79 1.24 27.85
N VAL A 281 28.21 2.23 27.05
CA VAL A 281 28.54 2.08 25.60
C VAL A 281 29.57 0.98 25.30
N GLY A 282 30.40 0.59 26.27
CA GLY A 282 31.35 -0.52 26.13
C GLY A 282 30.80 -1.89 26.54
N GLY A 283 29.69 -1.95 27.29
CA GLY A 283 29.05 -3.18 27.73
C GLY A 283 28.04 -3.72 26.72
N SER A 284 27.28 -2.84 26.06
CA SER A 284 26.32 -3.22 25.01
C SER A 284 26.99 -3.94 23.83
N PHE A 285 28.23 -3.57 23.50
CA PHE A 285 29.01 -4.23 22.43
C PHE A 285 29.34 -5.70 22.77
N PHE A 286 29.49 -6.03 24.05
CA PHE A 286 29.79 -7.40 24.49
C PHE A 286 28.52 -8.26 24.64
N GLU A 287 27.36 -7.65 24.93
CA GLU A 287 26.08 -8.36 24.92
C GLU A 287 25.68 -8.73 23.48
N ASP A 288 25.75 -7.78 22.54
CA ASP A 288 25.37 -8.02 21.14
C ASP A 288 26.19 -9.16 20.50
N GLU A 289 27.51 -9.22 20.76
CA GLU A 289 28.40 -10.29 20.24
C GLU A 289 28.11 -11.66 20.87
N LEU A 290 27.60 -11.70 22.11
CA LEU A 290 27.22 -12.95 22.78
C LEU A 290 25.92 -13.52 22.21
N PHE A 291 24.92 -12.65 21.94
CA PHE A 291 23.63 -13.07 21.39
C PHE A 291 23.68 -13.39 19.89
N GLU A 292 24.53 -12.73 19.10
CA GLU A 292 24.73 -13.08 17.68
C GLU A 292 25.30 -14.50 17.53
N THR A 293 26.21 -14.92 18.42
CA THR A 293 26.84 -16.24 18.34
C THR A 293 25.83 -17.37 18.60
N ASP A 294 24.91 -17.17 19.55
CA ASP A 294 23.88 -18.16 19.88
C ASP A 294 22.83 -18.28 18.75
N GLU A 295 22.49 -17.20 18.04
CA GLU A 295 21.55 -17.23 16.90
C GLU A 295 22.15 -17.95 15.68
N GLU A 296 23.45 -17.75 15.38
CA GLU A 296 24.11 -18.41 14.25
C GLU A 296 24.20 -19.94 14.44
N GLU A 297 24.46 -20.42 15.68
CA GLU A 297 24.50 -21.85 15.97
C GLU A 297 23.12 -22.53 15.82
N GLU A 298 22.03 -21.87 16.24
CA GLU A 298 20.67 -22.40 16.05
C GLU A 298 20.25 -22.45 14.57
N GLU A 299 20.63 -21.47 13.76
CA GLU A 299 20.33 -21.45 12.32
C GLU A 299 21.07 -22.58 11.56
N GLU A 300 22.33 -22.87 11.91
CA GLU A 300 23.09 -23.97 11.31
C GLU A 300 22.47 -25.34 11.61
N GLU A 301 22.00 -25.58 12.84
CA GLU A 301 21.33 -26.83 13.21
C GLU A 301 19.99 -27.02 12.47
N GLU A 302 19.21 -25.94 12.28
CA GLU A 302 17.96 -25.99 11.53
C GLU A 302 18.18 -26.25 10.02
N GLU A 303 19.23 -25.69 9.41
CA GLU A 303 19.58 -25.96 8.02
C GLU A 303 20.04 -27.42 7.81
N GLU A 304 20.84 -27.97 8.73
CA GLU A 304 21.25 -29.37 8.68
C GLU A 304 20.06 -30.33 8.84
N GLU A 305 19.11 -30.02 9.73
CA GLU A 305 17.91 -30.83 9.91
C GLU A 305 17.01 -30.77 8.65
N ARG A 306 16.83 -29.57 8.08
CA ARG A 306 16.07 -29.39 6.83
C ARG A 306 16.70 -30.12 5.65
N GLY A 307 18.04 -30.12 5.55
CA GLY A 307 18.80 -30.89 4.57
C GLY A 307 18.61 -32.40 4.72
N ARG A 308 18.58 -32.91 5.96
CA ARG A 308 18.31 -34.33 6.24
C ARG A 308 16.89 -34.74 5.85
N VAL A 309 15.89 -33.90 6.12
CA VAL A 309 14.49 -34.18 5.72
C VAL A 309 14.33 -34.22 4.20
N LEU A 310 14.93 -33.26 3.47
CA LEU A 310 14.86 -33.21 2.00
C LEU A 310 15.52 -34.45 1.36
N LYS A 311 16.67 -34.87 1.88
CA LYS A 311 17.36 -36.08 1.42
C LYS A 311 16.51 -37.33 1.64
N HIS A 312 15.87 -37.45 2.81
CA HIS A 312 14.98 -38.56 3.10
C HIS A 312 13.75 -38.59 2.18
N GLU A 313 13.20 -37.41 1.83
CA GLU A 313 12.07 -37.33 0.91
C GLU A 313 12.45 -37.69 -0.55
N GLU A 314 13.66 -37.34 -0.99
CA GLU A 314 14.20 -37.77 -2.28
C GLU A 314 14.41 -39.28 -2.35
N ASP A 315 15.01 -39.88 -1.30
CA ASP A 315 15.21 -41.33 -1.21
C ASP A 315 13.87 -42.09 -1.26
N ILE A 316 12.84 -41.57 -0.58
CA ILE A 316 11.47 -42.13 -0.63
C ILE A 316 10.89 -42.01 -2.04
N LYS A 317 11.03 -40.86 -2.71
CA LYS A 317 10.55 -40.66 -4.08
C LYS A 317 11.25 -41.59 -5.08
N GLU A 318 12.54 -41.87 -4.86
CA GLU A 318 13.32 -42.77 -5.70
C GLU A 318 12.91 -44.24 -5.50
N LEU A 319 12.65 -44.66 -4.26
CA LEU A 319 12.06 -45.97 -3.94
C LEU A 319 10.69 -46.18 -4.61
N PHE A 320 9.81 -45.18 -4.56
CA PHE A 320 8.50 -45.26 -5.21
C PHE A 320 8.58 -45.24 -6.75
N ARG A 321 9.63 -44.62 -7.32
CA ARG A 321 9.88 -44.61 -8.76
C ARG A 321 10.32 -45.98 -9.27
N ASN A 322 11.20 -46.66 -8.52
CA ASN A 322 11.65 -48.02 -8.86
C ASN A 322 10.55 -49.07 -8.73
N HIS A 323 9.62 -48.91 -7.78
CA HIS A 323 8.51 -49.86 -7.60
C HIS A 323 7.38 -49.75 -8.64
N ARG A 324 7.29 -48.63 -9.38
CA ARG A 324 6.21 -48.39 -10.36
C ARG A 324 6.60 -48.76 -11.80
N GLY A 325 7.84 -49.23 -12.01
CA GLY A 325 8.40 -49.58 -13.31
C GLY A 325 8.59 -51.09 -13.55
N MET A 326 7.98 -51.96 -12.73
CA MET A 326 8.11 -53.42 -12.82
C MET A 326 6.77 -54.09 -13.14
#